data_AF-A0A519PR15-F1
#
_entry.id   AF-A0A519PR15-F1
#
_cell.length_a   1.000
_cell.length_b   1.000
_cell.length_c   1.000
_cell.angle_alpha   90.00
_cell.angle_beta   90.00
_cell.angle_gamma   90.00
#
_symmetry.space_group_name_H-M   'P 1'
#
loop_
_entity.id
_entity.type
_entity.pdbx_description
1 polymer ?
#
loop_
_entity_poly.entity_id
_entity_poly.type
_entity_poly.pdbx_seq_one_letter_code
_entity_poly.pdbx_strand_id
1 'polypeptide(L)'
;SLAPEGCDAFYVLAPVPHLASADIDWEVEGPRYRDRILAYLEERYIPGLTADLDTCRIFTPVDFRDQLNAHQGSAFSLEPILTQSAWFRVHNRDDQIPNLYFVGAGTHPGAGVPGVVGSAKATAALMIEDARQPA
;
A
#
# COMPACT_ATOMS: atom_id res chain seq x y z
N SER A 1 -16.70 -11.00 -15.77
CA SER A 1 -16.15 -9.63 -15.90
C SER A 1 -16.01 -9.02 -14.50
N LEU A 2 -15.38 -7.84 -14.38
CA LEU A 2 -15.24 -7.10 -13.12
C LEU A 2 -16.38 -6.11 -12.85
N ALA A 3 -17.27 -5.91 -13.83
CA ALA A 3 -18.45 -5.04 -13.75
C ALA A 3 -19.67 -5.73 -14.41
N PRO A 4 -20.90 -5.30 -14.08
CA PRO A 4 -22.12 -5.71 -14.78
C PRO A 4 -22.08 -5.41 -16.28
N GLU A 5 -23.00 -6.01 -17.04
CA GLU A 5 -23.14 -5.72 -18.47
C GLU A 5 -23.48 -4.23 -18.70
N GLY A 6 -22.75 -3.57 -19.60
CA GLY A 6 -22.91 -2.14 -19.88
C GLY A 6 -22.29 -1.20 -18.83
N CYS A 7 -21.58 -1.73 -17.84
CA CYS A 7 -20.91 -0.94 -16.80
C CYS A 7 -19.39 -1.15 -16.81
N ASP A 8 -18.67 -0.21 -16.19
CA ASP A 8 -17.24 -0.28 -15.95
C ASP A 8 -16.91 -0.18 -14.45
N ALA A 9 -15.78 -0.75 -14.04
CA ALA A 9 -15.26 -0.64 -12.68
C ALA A 9 -13.90 0.07 -12.71
N PHE A 10 -13.85 1.26 -12.09
CA PHE A 10 -12.65 2.09 -12.05
C PHE A 10 -12.03 2.12 -10.66
N TYR A 11 -10.71 2.30 -10.63
CA TYR A 11 -9.97 2.66 -9.43
C TYR A 11 -9.04 3.82 -9.77
N VAL A 12 -8.92 4.79 -8.85
CA VAL A 12 -8.05 5.95 -9.01
C VAL A 12 -7.13 6.03 -7.79
N LEU A 13 -5.84 6.20 -8.03
CA LEU A 13 -4.83 6.41 -7.01
C LEU A 13 -4.26 7.83 -7.14
N ALA A 14 -4.33 8.59 -6.07
CA ALA A 14 -3.76 9.92 -5.99
C ALA A 14 -2.73 9.97 -4.86
N PRO A 15 -1.47 10.35 -5.13
CA PRO A 15 -0.46 10.50 -4.07
C PRO A 15 -0.87 11.59 -3.07
N VAL A 16 -0.78 11.28 -1.78
CA VAL A 16 -1.08 12.17 -0.66
C VAL A 16 0.00 11.99 0.42
N PRO A 17 0.24 12.99 1.29
CA PRO A 17 1.18 12.84 2.40
C PRO A 17 0.73 11.73 3.36
N HIS A 18 1.69 11.02 3.96
CA HIS A 18 1.40 10.11 5.07
C HIS A 18 0.93 10.91 6.31
N LEU A 19 0.29 10.24 7.26
CA LEU A 19 -0.39 10.89 8.40
C LEU A 19 0.53 11.72 9.32
N ALA A 20 1.82 11.40 9.40
CA ALA A 20 2.78 12.18 10.20
C ALA A 20 3.37 13.42 9.48
N SER A 21 3.14 13.60 8.16
CA SER A 21 3.75 14.67 7.37
C SER A 21 2.89 15.92 7.26
N ALA A 22 1.59 15.79 7.49
CA ALA A 22 0.64 16.89 7.42
C ALA A 22 -0.55 16.65 8.35
N ASP A 23 -0.98 17.70 9.04
CA ASP A 23 -2.18 17.70 9.87
C ASP A 23 -3.41 17.92 8.99
N ILE A 24 -3.96 16.83 8.47
CA ILE A 24 -5.12 16.82 7.54
C ILE A 24 -6.25 16.05 8.20
N ASP A 25 -7.39 16.70 8.36
CA ASP A 25 -8.65 16.04 8.70
C ASP A 25 -9.21 15.32 7.47
N TRP A 26 -8.98 14.01 7.39
CA TRP A 26 -9.41 13.18 6.28
C TRP A 26 -10.92 12.90 6.25
N GLU A 27 -11.66 13.12 7.35
CA GLU A 27 -13.12 13.04 7.33
C GLU A 27 -13.72 14.21 6.52
N VAL A 28 -13.05 15.36 6.56
CA VAL A 28 -13.43 16.56 5.78
C VAL A 28 -12.78 16.57 4.40
N GLU A 29 -11.47 16.37 4.33
CA GLU A 29 -10.71 16.51 3.09
C GLU A 29 -10.83 15.29 2.16
N GLY A 30 -11.11 14.09 2.67
CA GLY A 30 -11.32 12.89 1.86
C GLY A 30 -12.46 13.06 0.84
N PRO A 31 -13.70 13.39 1.27
CA PRO A 31 -14.82 13.66 0.37
C PRO A 31 -14.56 14.82 -0.59
N ARG A 32 -13.97 15.93 -0.11
CA ARG A 32 -13.62 17.08 -0.96
C ARG A 32 -12.62 16.72 -2.05
N TYR A 33 -11.63 15.90 -1.71
CA TYR A 33 -10.61 15.49 -2.67
C TYR A 33 -11.15 14.48 -3.69
N ARG A 34 -12.03 13.57 -3.29
CA ARG A 34 -12.81 12.72 -4.21
C ARG A 34 -13.56 13.56 -5.23
N ASP A 35 -14.30 14.57 -4.79
CA ASP A 35 -15.11 15.40 -5.69
C ASP A 35 -14.24 16.17 -6.69
N ARG A 36 -13.08 16.67 -6.24
CA ARG A 36 -12.08 17.28 -7.13
C ARG A 36 -11.51 16.29 -8.16
N ILE A 37 -11.24 15.06 -7.77
CA ILE A 37 -10.74 14.01 -8.68
C ILE A 37 -11.81 13.67 -9.72
N LEU A 38 -13.06 13.47 -9.29
CA LEU A 38 -14.18 13.18 -10.19
C LEU A 38 -14.38 14.31 -11.21
N ALA A 39 -14.43 15.57 -10.74
CA ALA A 39 -14.55 16.73 -11.61
C ALA A 39 -13.38 16.83 -12.62
N TYR A 40 -12.14 16.59 -12.16
CA TYR A 40 -10.97 16.60 -13.04
C TYR A 40 -11.03 15.54 -14.13
N LEU A 41 -11.46 14.32 -13.78
CA LEU A 41 -11.59 13.21 -14.72
C LEU A 41 -12.74 13.45 -15.70
N GLU A 42 -13.86 13.97 -15.23
CA GLU A 42 -15.01 14.27 -16.07
C GLU A 42 -14.70 15.34 -17.12
N GLU A 43 -14.06 16.43 -16.69
CA GLU A 43 -13.68 17.54 -17.57
C GLU A 43 -12.70 17.09 -18.69
N ARG A 44 -11.82 16.13 -18.41
CA ARG A 44 -10.68 15.82 -19.29
C ARG A 44 -10.74 14.49 -20.01
N TYR A 45 -11.36 13.47 -19.43
CA TYR A 45 -11.18 12.08 -19.89
C TYR A 45 -12.46 11.28 -19.96
N ILE A 46 -13.43 11.50 -19.06
CA ILE A 46 -14.64 10.67 -18.93
C ILE A 46 -15.88 11.56 -18.85
N PRO A 47 -16.35 12.14 -19.98
CA PRO A 47 -17.54 12.99 -19.98
C PRO A 47 -18.75 12.26 -19.41
N GLY A 48 -19.49 12.90 -18.50
CA GLY A 48 -20.66 12.30 -17.85
C GLY A 48 -20.36 11.41 -16.64
N LEU A 49 -19.10 11.28 -16.23
CA LEU A 49 -18.68 10.39 -15.13
C LEU A 49 -19.52 10.53 -13.86
N THR A 50 -19.79 11.74 -13.39
CA THR A 50 -20.58 11.93 -12.15
C THR A 50 -22.05 11.58 -12.32
N ALA A 51 -22.60 11.70 -13.52
CA ALA A 51 -23.99 11.33 -13.82
C ALA A 51 -24.19 9.81 -13.87
N ASP A 52 -23.16 9.08 -14.33
CA ASP A 52 -23.18 7.62 -14.48
C ASP A 52 -22.65 6.88 -13.23
N LEU A 53 -22.33 7.61 -12.16
CA LEU A 53 -21.73 7.05 -10.95
C LEU A 53 -22.76 6.28 -10.10
N ASP A 54 -22.69 4.94 -10.13
CA ASP A 54 -23.57 4.08 -9.32
C ASP A 54 -23.08 3.95 -7.86
N THR A 55 -21.77 3.74 -7.68
CA THR A 55 -21.17 3.64 -6.35
C THR A 55 -19.76 4.22 -6.33
N CYS A 56 -19.38 4.80 -5.20
CA CYS A 56 -18.03 5.33 -4.98
C CYS A 56 -17.60 5.09 -3.55
N ARG A 57 -16.45 4.43 -3.39
CA ARG A 57 -15.78 4.22 -2.12
C ARG A 57 -14.46 4.97 -2.12
N ILE A 58 -14.21 5.73 -1.06
CA ILE A 58 -12.90 6.33 -0.77
C ILE A 58 -12.15 5.47 0.24
N PHE A 59 -10.82 5.49 0.14
CA PHE A 59 -9.93 4.82 1.08
C PHE A 59 -8.70 5.72 1.28
N THR A 60 -8.61 6.31 2.46
CA THR A 60 -7.67 7.37 2.83
C THR A 60 -6.48 6.82 3.62
N PRO A 61 -5.42 7.61 3.87
CA PRO A 61 -4.34 7.21 4.79
C PRO A 61 -4.83 6.78 6.18
N VAL A 62 -5.94 7.34 6.67
CA VAL A 62 -6.57 6.92 7.94
C VAL A 62 -7.08 5.48 7.85
N ASP A 63 -7.75 5.13 6.74
CA ASP A 63 -8.22 3.76 6.50
C ASP A 63 -7.05 2.77 6.36
N PHE A 64 -5.95 3.17 5.72
CA PHE A 64 -4.72 2.36 5.67
C PHE A 64 -4.19 2.07 7.08
N ARG A 65 -4.18 3.07 7.97
CA ARG A 65 -3.76 2.90 9.37
C ARG A 65 -4.71 1.96 10.12
N ASP A 66 -6.00 2.24 10.07
CA ASP A 66 -6.99 1.62 10.97
C ASP A 66 -7.47 0.25 10.49
N GLN A 67 -7.55 0.02 9.17
CA GLN A 67 -8.06 -1.23 8.61
C GLN A 67 -6.95 -2.18 8.17
N LEU A 68 -5.76 -1.67 7.81
CA LEU A 68 -4.64 -2.47 7.29
C LEU A 68 -3.42 -2.47 8.21
N ASN A 69 -3.49 -1.81 9.38
CA ASN A 69 -2.36 -1.64 10.30
C ASN A 69 -1.12 -1.03 9.61
N ALA A 70 -1.32 -0.21 8.58
CA ALA A 70 -0.23 0.44 7.87
C ALA A 70 0.30 1.61 8.70
N HIS A 71 1.55 1.53 9.16
CA HIS A 71 2.18 2.60 9.90
C HIS A 71 2.07 3.94 9.13
N GLN A 72 1.60 4.99 9.81
CA GLN A 72 1.37 6.32 9.25
C GLN A 72 0.44 6.37 8.01
N GLY A 73 -0.32 5.30 7.74
CA GLY A 73 -1.18 5.23 6.55
C GLY A 73 -0.41 5.00 5.24
N SER A 74 0.83 4.52 5.29
CA SER A 74 1.70 4.35 4.12
C SER A 74 1.29 3.15 3.27
N ALA A 75 0.82 3.41 2.04
CA ALA A 75 0.38 2.37 1.11
C ALA A 75 1.51 1.41 0.65
N PHE A 76 2.77 1.86 0.66
CA PHE A 76 3.93 1.11 0.17
C PHE A 76 5.03 0.89 1.23
N SER A 77 4.67 1.01 2.52
CA SER A 77 5.61 0.90 3.64
C SER A 77 6.70 1.98 3.62
N LEU A 78 7.98 1.60 3.47
CA LEU A 78 9.11 2.51 3.57
C LEU A 78 9.17 3.48 2.38
N GLU A 79 9.66 4.69 2.64
CA GLU A 79 9.87 5.71 1.64
C GLU A 79 10.95 5.26 0.63
N PRO A 80 10.81 5.53 -0.67
CA PRO A 80 11.78 5.13 -1.69
C PRO A 80 13.04 6.02 -1.71
N ILE A 81 13.61 6.33 -0.54
CA ILE A 81 14.92 6.98 -0.42
C ILE A 81 16.04 5.94 -0.36
N LEU A 82 17.27 6.35 -0.71
CA LEU A 82 18.43 5.45 -0.76
C LEU A 82 18.63 4.66 0.54
N THR A 83 18.53 5.34 1.67
CA THR A 83 18.75 4.76 3.02
C THR A 83 17.62 3.85 3.50
N GLN A 84 16.51 3.73 2.75
CA GLN A 84 15.39 2.83 3.05
C GLN A 84 15.13 1.83 1.91
N SER A 85 16.07 1.75 0.95
CA SER A 85 15.92 0.95 -0.27
C SER A 85 16.96 -0.16 -0.34
N ALA A 86 16.66 -1.16 -1.17
CA ALA A 86 17.55 -2.27 -1.52
C ALA A 86 18.19 -2.95 -0.28
N TRP A 87 19.51 -2.80 -0.11
CA TRP A 87 20.28 -3.39 0.99
C TRP A 87 19.94 -2.79 2.35
N PHE A 88 19.51 -1.52 2.40
CA PHE A 88 19.20 -0.84 3.67
C PHE A 88 17.78 -1.12 4.18
N ARG A 89 17.03 -2.00 3.50
CA ARG A 89 15.75 -2.49 4.03
C ARG A 89 15.96 -3.40 5.23
N VAL A 90 14.90 -3.56 6.02
CA VAL A 90 14.84 -4.61 7.04
C VAL A 90 15.12 -5.96 6.38
N HIS A 91 16.08 -6.71 6.92
CA HIS A 91 16.40 -8.05 6.46
C HIS A 91 15.37 -9.08 6.97
N ASN A 92 15.22 -10.18 6.24
CA ASN A 92 14.18 -11.17 6.51
C ASN A 92 14.40 -12.01 7.78
N ARG A 93 15.56 -11.89 8.43
CA ARG A 93 15.90 -12.55 9.70
C ARG A 93 16.47 -11.50 10.66
N ASP A 94 16.01 -11.55 11.90
CA ASP A 94 16.53 -10.69 12.97
C ASP A 94 17.95 -11.14 13.38
N ASP A 95 18.82 -10.20 13.73
CA ASP A 95 20.21 -10.48 14.12
C ASP A 95 20.41 -10.64 15.63
N GLN A 96 19.39 -10.32 16.44
CA GLN A 96 19.44 -10.38 17.90
C GLN A 96 18.50 -11.46 18.47
N ILE A 97 17.33 -11.63 17.88
CA ILE A 97 16.28 -12.53 18.35
C ILE A 97 16.29 -13.80 17.48
N PRO A 98 16.71 -14.96 18.03
CA PRO A 98 16.71 -16.20 17.28
C PRO A 98 15.27 -16.62 16.91
N ASN A 99 15.11 -17.22 15.73
CA ASN A 99 13.82 -17.69 15.21
C ASN A 99 12.77 -16.58 15.02
N LEU A 100 13.19 -15.32 14.87
CA LEU A 100 12.35 -14.19 14.46
C LEU A 100 12.66 -13.79 13.00
N TYR A 101 11.59 -13.68 12.21
CA TYR A 101 11.68 -13.38 10.78
C TYR A 101 10.69 -12.28 10.39
N PHE A 102 11.06 -11.51 9.38
CA PHE A 102 10.24 -10.43 8.82
C PHE A 102 9.88 -10.73 7.38
N VAL A 103 8.64 -10.39 6.99
CA VAL A 103 8.13 -10.55 5.63
C VAL A 103 7.17 -9.40 5.31
N GLY A 104 7.22 -8.89 4.08
CA GLY A 104 6.26 -7.90 3.60
C GLY A 104 6.90 -6.72 2.88
N ALA A 105 6.11 -5.67 2.63
CA ALA A 105 6.49 -4.56 1.75
C ALA A 105 7.64 -3.69 2.31
N GLY A 106 7.78 -3.63 3.63
CA GLY A 106 8.89 -2.94 4.31
C GLY A 106 10.15 -3.78 4.47
N THR A 107 10.08 -5.08 4.16
CA THR A 107 11.19 -6.02 4.28
C THR A 107 11.82 -6.23 2.91
N HIS A 108 13.10 -6.60 2.89
CA HIS A 108 13.77 -7.02 1.67
C HIS A 108 12.94 -8.12 0.94
N PRO A 109 12.82 -8.06 -0.41
CA PRO A 109 13.39 -7.07 -1.33
C PRO A 109 12.55 -5.79 -1.47
N GLY A 110 11.25 -5.81 -1.15
CA GLY A 110 10.45 -4.59 -1.14
C GLY A 110 8.95 -4.66 -1.30
N ALA A 111 8.39 -3.49 -1.60
CA ALA A 111 6.96 -3.27 -1.77
C ALA A 111 6.40 -3.73 -3.13
N GLY A 112 5.07 -3.74 -3.22
CA GLY A 112 4.32 -4.26 -4.36
C GLY A 112 4.20 -5.79 -4.32
N VAL A 113 3.22 -6.33 -5.06
CA VAL A 113 2.95 -7.79 -5.07
C VAL A 113 4.21 -8.61 -5.38
N PRO A 114 5.02 -8.30 -6.41
CA PRO A 114 6.24 -9.06 -6.68
C PRO A 114 7.27 -8.96 -5.56
N GLY A 115 7.42 -7.77 -4.96
CA GLY A 115 8.36 -7.54 -3.86
C GLY A 115 7.97 -8.32 -2.60
N VAL A 116 6.70 -8.29 -2.23
CA VAL A 116 6.16 -9.01 -1.07
C VAL A 116 6.27 -10.52 -1.24
N VAL A 117 5.95 -11.05 -2.43
CA VAL A 117 6.12 -12.48 -2.72
C VAL A 117 7.61 -12.88 -2.71
N GLY A 118 8.49 -12.03 -3.24
CA GLY A 118 9.93 -12.21 -3.13
C GLY A 118 10.42 -12.23 -1.69
N SER A 119 9.86 -11.35 -0.84
CA SER A 119 10.15 -11.27 0.59
C SER A 119 9.77 -12.58 1.28
N ALA A 120 8.59 -13.11 0.99
CA ALA A 120 8.14 -14.39 1.54
C ALA A 120 9.05 -15.54 1.12
N LYS A 121 9.47 -15.58 -0.15
CA LYS A 121 10.40 -16.60 -0.65
C LYS A 121 11.77 -16.54 0.05
N ALA A 122 12.34 -15.35 0.20
CA ALA A 122 13.62 -15.16 0.90
C ALA A 122 13.51 -15.57 2.37
N THR A 123 12.44 -15.16 3.04
CA THR A 123 12.16 -15.50 4.44
C THR A 123 12.05 -17.01 4.64
N ALA A 124 11.24 -17.69 3.82
CA ALA A 124 11.06 -19.13 3.92
C ALA A 124 12.37 -19.90 3.68
N ALA A 125 13.23 -19.42 2.77
CA ALA A 125 14.54 -20.04 2.55
C ALA A 125 15.43 -19.98 3.80
N LEU A 126 15.46 -18.83 4.48
CA LEU A 126 16.20 -18.66 5.75
C LEU A 126 15.65 -19.57 6.85
N MET A 127 14.32 -19.67 6.98
CA MET A 127 13.68 -20.58 7.95
C MET A 127 14.06 -22.04 7.70
N ILE A 128 14.08 -22.48 6.44
CA ILE A 128 14.46 -23.86 6.07
C ILE A 128 15.95 -24.12 6.34
N GLU A 129 16.80 -23.12 6.09
CA GLU A 129 18.23 -23.19 6.40
C GLU A 129 18.46 -23.35 7.90
N ASP A 130 17.86 -22.48 8.72
CA ASP A 130 18.02 -22.48 10.17
C ASP A 130 17.45 -23.76 10.79
N ALA A 131 16.31 -24.27 10.29
CA ALA A 131 15.72 -25.53 10.76
C ALA A 131 16.56 -26.78 10.48
N ARG A 132 17.52 -26.71 9.54
CA ARG A 132 18.44 -27.82 9.21
C ARG A 132 19.74 -27.77 10.00
N GLN A 133 20.01 -26.68 10.71
CA GLN A 133 21.20 -26.57 11.54
C GLN A 133 21.02 -27.44 12.79
N PRO A 134 22.00 -28.27 13.16
CA PRO A 134 21.97 -29.00 14.41
C PRO A 134 21.99 -28.03 15.60
N ALA A 135 21.29 -28.40 16.67
CA ALA A 135 21.23 -27.64 17.91
C ALA A 135 22.61 -27.50 18.59
#